data_AF-A0A7C5HAZ1-F1
#
_entry.id   AF-A0A7C5HAZ1-F1
#
_cell.length_a   1.000
_cell.length_b   1.000
_cell.length_c   1.000
_cell.angle_alpha   90.00
_cell.angle_beta   90.00
_cell.angle_gamma   90.00
#
_symmetry.space_group_name_H-M   'P 1'
#
loop_
_entity.id
_entity.type
_entity.pdbx_description
1 polymer ?
#
loop_
_entity_poly.entity_id
_entity_poly.type
_entity_poly.pdbx_seq_one_letter_code
_entity_poly.pdbx_strand_id
1 'polypeptide(L)'
;MSSSKMNLWQPMHVSTPGWSSMANLSSEFEKRLEKIRVQFLFDHPFLSVLALSLPMVAHENIHEAFETNGMAIFVDEAKTATLDDGRLKYTYAHTLLHILLKHPFRMKERDQKVWNRSSDIVINLLLEDFERVGERPEDEVLLEKFRDCSVEEVYHALYQENPEGEGTPDEENPTEQKLDLIENEGDTEAAMEEIDALIVQAMGAAQKQGNIPASFLEVISEVIRPKVDLATLLHAYMSESFFDKESDFSRPNRRFVHQGLYLPGYRYEQSRILLYIALDRSMSIDQKTFSKFLG
;
A
#
# COMPACT_ATOMS: atom_id res chain seq x y z
N MET A 1 9.24 61.73 28.15
CA MET A 1 10.29 61.16 27.28
C MET A 1 10.47 59.70 27.67
N SER A 2 9.76 58.78 26.99
CA SER A 2 10.00 57.34 27.11
C SER A 2 10.32 56.85 25.71
N SER A 3 11.53 56.34 25.53
CA SER A 3 12.09 55.95 24.23
C SER A 3 11.84 54.45 24.04
N SER A 4 11.04 54.12 23.01
CA SER A 4 10.96 52.79 22.43
C SER A 4 12.33 52.34 21.94
N LYS A 5 12.74 51.12 22.32
CA LYS A 5 13.67 50.32 21.53
C LYS A 5 12.98 49.02 21.15
N MET A 6 12.59 48.95 19.87
CA MET A 6 12.27 47.73 19.15
C MET A 6 13.54 46.88 19.06
N ASN A 7 13.51 45.68 19.64
CA ASN A 7 14.42 44.60 19.28
C ASN A 7 13.65 43.69 18.31
N LEU A 8 13.82 43.99 17.01
CA LEU A 8 13.59 43.05 15.92
C LEU A 8 14.83 42.16 15.79
N TRP A 9 14.61 40.90 15.40
CA TRP A 9 15.55 39.78 15.20
C TRP A 9 15.58 38.73 16.32
N GLN A 10 14.60 37.82 16.26
CA GLN A 10 14.86 36.40 16.54
C GLN A 10 14.93 35.68 15.19
N PRO A 11 15.96 34.85 14.92
CA PRO A 11 15.98 34.05 13.71
C PRO A 11 14.86 33.01 13.77
N MET A 12 13.97 33.02 12.78
CA MET A 12 13.04 31.91 12.56
C MET A 12 13.89 30.64 12.38
N HIS A 13 13.75 29.72 13.32
CA HIS A 13 14.19 28.34 13.11
C HIS A 13 13.43 27.80 11.90
N VAL A 14 14.11 27.71 10.77
CA VAL A 14 13.65 26.91 9.64
C VAL A 14 13.87 25.46 10.05
N SER A 15 12.82 24.83 10.52
CA SER A 15 12.78 23.39 10.77
C SER A 15 12.98 22.68 9.42
N THR A 16 14.07 21.93 9.32
CA THR A 16 14.30 20.99 8.22
C THR A 16 13.20 19.92 8.24
N PRO A 17 12.40 19.76 7.16
CA PRO A 17 11.35 18.76 7.11
C PRO A 17 12.01 17.39 6.91
N GLY A 18 11.91 16.52 7.91
CA GLY A 18 12.40 15.13 7.83
C GLY A 18 12.81 14.52 9.17
N TRP A 19 13.21 15.32 10.16
CA TRP A 19 13.74 14.79 11.43
C TRP A 19 12.88 15.11 12.66
N SER A 20 11.85 15.95 12.51
CA SER A 20 10.98 16.35 13.62
C SER A 20 9.83 15.35 13.89
N SER A 21 9.96 14.10 13.45
CA SER A 21 8.89 13.10 13.42
C SER A 21 8.98 12.01 14.49
N MET A 22 10.01 12.06 15.34
CA MET A 22 10.26 11.13 16.45
C MET A 22 9.90 11.81 17.77
N ALA A 23 8.62 11.72 18.16
CA ALA A 23 8.15 12.38 19.37
C ALA A 23 8.28 11.45 20.59
N ASN A 24 8.91 11.97 21.65
CA ASN A 24 9.05 11.32 22.97
C ASN A 24 9.88 10.01 23.00
N LEU A 25 10.80 9.81 22.05
CA LEU A 25 11.70 8.65 22.08
C LEU A 25 12.97 8.92 22.91
N SER A 26 13.58 7.88 23.49
CA SER A 26 14.88 8.03 24.16
C SER A 26 16.02 8.22 23.16
N SER A 27 17.01 9.03 23.56
CA SER A 27 18.18 9.34 22.71
C SER A 27 19.03 8.13 22.33
N GLU A 28 18.93 7.03 23.09
CA GLU A 28 19.68 5.81 22.81
C GLU A 28 18.99 4.99 21.71
N PHE A 29 17.66 4.85 21.80
CA PHE A 29 16.87 4.19 20.78
C PHE A 29 16.92 4.94 19.44
N GLU A 30 16.83 6.27 19.47
CA GLU A 30 16.97 7.12 18.28
C GLU A 30 18.27 6.83 17.51
N LYS A 31 19.41 6.72 18.20
CA LYS A 31 20.70 6.39 17.55
C LYS A 31 20.72 5.01 16.91
N ARG A 32 20.12 4.01 17.56
CA ARG A 32 20.01 2.65 17.00
C ARG A 32 19.17 2.67 15.73
N LEU A 33 18.05 3.38 15.73
CA LEU A 33 17.21 3.55 14.55
C LEU A 33 17.87 4.37 13.46
N GLU A 34 18.58 5.45 13.79
CA GLU A 34 19.35 6.24 12.81
C GLU A 34 20.36 5.36 12.06
N LYS A 35 21.08 4.51 12.79
CA LYS A 35 22.00 3.54 12.20
C LYS A 35 21.28 2.60 11.23
N ILE A 36 20.13 2.06 11.62
CA ILE A 36 19.30 1.19 10.75
C ILE A 36 18.81 1.93 9.50
N ARG A 37 18.30 3.15 9.66
CA ARG A 37 17.82 4.00 8.55
C ARG A 37 18.94 4.30 7.56
N VAL A 38 20.15 4.59 8.04
CA VAL A 38 21.34 4.77 7.20
C VAL A 38 21.69 3.49 6.46
N GLN A 39 21.59 2.33 7.09
CA GLN A 39 21.81 1.05 6.40
C GLN A 39 20.78 0.82 5.30
N PHE A 40 19.49 1.09 5.56
CA PHE A 40 18.45 1.00 4.53
C PHE A 40 18.71 1.94 3.35
N LEU A 41 19.29 3.13 3.55
CA LEU A 41 19.63 4.02 2.44
C LEU A 41 20.55 3.36 1.41
N PHE A 42 21.45 2.48 1.87
CA PHE A 42 22.40 1.77 1.01
C PHE A 42 21.89 0.40 0.55
N ASP A 43 21.25 -0.37 1.42
CA ASP A 43 20.82 -1.73 1.12
C ASP A 43 19.42 -1.77 0.45
N HIS A 44 18.48 -0.93 0.92
CA HIS A 44 17.06 -0.91 0.52
C HIS A 44 16.44 0.51 0.49
N PRO A 45 16.71 1.31 -0.56
CA PRO A 45 16.27 2.71 -0.62
C PRO A 45 14.76 2.91 -0.52
N PHE A 46 13.95 1.93 -0.96
CA PHE A 46 12.50 2.02 -0.81
C PHE A 46 12.08 2.00 0.67
N LEU A 47 12.65 1.09 1.49
CA LEU A 47 12.44 1.08 2.94
C LEU A 47 12.95 2.36 3.57
N SER A 48 14.09 2.88 3.08
CA SER A 48 14.64 4.13 3.60
C SER A 48 13.70 5.33 3.40
N VAL A 49 13.01 5.41 2.26
CA VAL A 49 12.05 6.51 2.01
C VAL A 49 10.88 6.43 2.99
N LEU A 50 10.31 5.23 3.19
CA LEU A 50 9.25 5.03 4.18
C LEU A 50 9.73 5.34 5.60
N ALA A 51 10.89 4.80 5.97
CA ALA A 51 11.47 4.94 7.30
C ALA A 51 11.75 6.39 7.70
N LEU A 52 12.10 7.25 6.73
CA LEU A 52 12.38 8.66 6.95
C LEU A 52 11.13 9.55 6.90
N SER A 53 10.11 9.16 6.13
CA SER A 53 8.89 9.96 5.97
C SER A 53 7.83 9.67 7.03
N LEU A 54 7.78 8.45 7.58
CA LEU A 54 6.73 8.05 8.50
C LEU A 54 6.97 8.61 9.92
N PRO A 55 5.95 9.17 10.58
CA PRO A 55 6.04 9.58 11.97
C PRO A 55 6.14 8.38 12.89
N MET A 56 6.92 8.56 13.96
CA MET A 56 7.16 7.55 14.98
C MET A 56 6.84 8.11 16.36
N VAL A 57 6.02 7.38 17.11
CA VAL A 57 5.48 7.83 18.39
C VAL A 57 5.79 6.78 19.44
N ALA A 58 6.43 7.21 20.54
CA ALA A 58 6.61 6.36 21.71
C ALA A 58 5.24 6.04 22.34
N HIS A 59 4.94 4.76 22.52
CA HIS A 59 3.68 4.27 23.06
C HIS A 59 3.89 2.93 23.76
N GLU A 60 3.22 2.71 24.90
CA GLU A 60 3.23 1.39 25.56
C GLU A 60 2.31 0.45 24.78
N ASN A 61 2.91 -0.52 24.09
CA ASN A 61 2.18 -1.41 23.21
C ASN A 61 1.85 -2.71 23.95
N ILE A 62 0.63 -3.19 23.82
CA ILE A 62 0.17 -4.36 24.56
C ILE A 62 0.85 -5.61 24.00
N HIS A 63 0.95 -5.72 22.68
CA HIS A 63 1.35 -6.97 22.02
C HIS A 63 2.79 -6.91 21.56
N GLU A 64 3.16 -5.95 20.70
CA GLU A 64 4.44 -5.96 20.00
C GLU A 64 5.35 -4.75 20.25
N ALA A 65 6.62 -4.89 19.89
CA ALA A 65 7.60 -3.79 19.98
C ALA A 65 7.27 -2.63 19.02
N PHE A 66 6.71 -2.96 17.85
CA PHE A 66 6.23 -2.02 16.85
C PHE A 66 4.78 -2.35 16.50
N GLU A 67 3.94 -1.33 16.47
CA GLU A 67 2.56 -1.41 15.97
C GLU A 67 2.34 -0.31 14.92
N THR A 68 1.43 -0.51 13.96
CA THR A 68 1.11 0.52 12.97
C THR A 68 -0.36 0.57 12.61
N ASN A 69 -0.84 1.79 12.36
CA ASN A 69 -2.16 2.07 11.78
C ASN A 69 -2.08 2.47 10.29
N GLY A 70 -0.91 2.34 9.66
CA GLY A 70 -0.70 2.72 8.25
C GLY A 70 -0.29 4.18 8.05
N MET A 71 -0.41 5.04 9.06
CA MET A 71 -0.01 6.45 9.00
C MET A 71 1.16 6.77 9.93
N ALA A 72 1.27 6.06 11.04
CA ALA A 72 2.33 6.21 12.02
C ALA A 72 2.83 4.85 12.50
N ILE A 73 4.02 4.87 13.10
CA ILE A 73 4.63 3.72 13.76
C ILE A 73 4.64 4.00 15.27
N PHE A 74 3.99 3.13 16.04
CA PHE A 74 3.94 3.19 17.50
C PHE A 74 4.99 2.24 18.06
N VAL A 75 5.82 2.74 18.98
CA VAL A 75 6.99 2.00 19.47
C VAL A 75 6.99 1.88 20.97
N ASP A 76 7.15 0.64 21.44
CA ASP A 76 7.41 0.35 22.84
C ASP A 76 8.93 0.22 23.09
N GLU A 77 9.49 1.23 23.74
CA GLU A 77 10.92 1.28 24.04
C GLU A 77 11.39 0.17 24.99
N ALA A 78 10.53 -0.28 25.91
CA ALA A 78 10.91 -1.33 26.85
C ALA A 78 11.07 -2.67 26.13
N LYS A 79 10.19 -2.96 25.16
CA LYS A 79 10.29 -4.17 24.31
C LYS A 79 11.43 -4.07 23.30
N THR A 80 11.66 -2.92 22.68
CA THR A 80 12.79 -2.78 21.73
C THR A 80 14.16 -2.84 22.38
N ALA A 81 14.27 -2.56 23.69
CA ALA A 81 15.51 -2.69 24.45
C ALA A 81 15.98 -4.15 24.61
N THR A 82 15.08 -5.14 24.49
CA THR A 82 15.44 -6.57 24.57
C THR A 82 15.89 -7.14 23.22
N LEU A 83 15.60 -6.44 22.12
CA LEU A 83 15.98 -6.83 20.76
C LEU A 83 17.41 -6.40 20.46
N ASP A 84 18.21 -7.29 19.87
CA ASP A 84 19.49 -6.95 19.27
C ASP A 84 19.31 -6.12 17.98
N ASP A 85 20.39 -5.52 17.48
CA ASP A 85 20.33 -4.65 16.29
C ASP A 85 19.85 -5.40 15.02
N GLY A 86 20.14 -6.71 14.90
CA GLY A 86 19.74 -7.53 13.76
C GLY A 86 18.25 -7.79 13.74
N ARG A 87 17.69 -8.25 14.87
CA ARG A 87 16.25 -8.45 15.04
C ARG A 87 15.48 -7.14 14.97
N LEU A 88 15.99 -6.07 15.60
CA LEU A 88 15.37 -4.74 15.53
C LEU A 88 15.25 -4.25 14.09
N LYS A 89 16.28 -4.46 13.27
CA LYS A 89 16.28 -4.11 11.85
C LYS A 89 15.20 -4.89 11.08
N TYR A 90 15.08 -6.19 11.33
CA TYR A 90 14.08 -7.05 10.69
C TYR A 90 12.66 -6.63 11.08
N THR A 91 12.36 -6.51 12.38
CA THR A 91 11.03 -6.11 12.86
C THR A 91 10.66 -4.73 12.32
N TYR A 92 11.61 -3.80 12.24
CA TYR A 92 11.33 -2.49 11.64
C TYR A 92 11.03 -2.59 10.14
N ALA A 93 11.77 -3.40 9.38
CA ALA A 93 11.46 -3.65 7.96
C ALA A 93 10.07 -4.28 7.80
N HIS A 94 9.71 -5.25 8.65
CA HIS A 94 8.40 -5.89 8.68
C HIS A 94 7.28 -4.87 8.88
N THR A 95 7.37 -3.99 9.89
CA THR A 95 6.38 -2.93 10.12
C THR A 95 6.27 -1.97 8.93
N LEU A 96 7.38 -1.62 8.28
CA LEU A 96 7.35 -0.76 7.08
C LEU A 96 6.62 -1.45 5.91
N LEU A 97 6.74 -2.77 5.78
CA LEU A 97 6.04 -3.53 4.75
C LEU A 97 4.53 -3.61 4.98
N HIS A 98 4.05 -3.66 6.23
CA HIS A 98 2.61 -3.52 6.51
C HIS A 98 2.02 -2.22 5.96
N ILE A 99 2.77 -1.13 6.10
CA ILE A 99 2.35 0.19 5.62
C ILE A 99 2.42 0.24 4.10
N LEU A 100 3.53 -0.24 3.52
CA LEU A 100 3.74 -0.29 2.07
C LEU A 100 2.66 -1.10 1.35
N LEU A 101 2.27 -2.24 1.90
CA LEU A 101 1.24 -3.13 1.36
C LEU A 101 -0.18 -2.75 1.79
N LYS A 102 -0.31 -1.63 2.51
CA LYS A 102 -1.57 -1.03 2.96
C LYS A 102 -2.44 -2.00 3.78
N HIS A 103 -1.82 -2.90 4.55
CA HIS A 103 -2.53 -3.88 5.37
C HIS A 103 -3.53 -3.24 6.36
N PRO A 104 -3.22 -2.12 7.05
CA PRO A 104 -4.18 -1.40 7.90
C PRO A 104 -5.44 -0.92 7.19
N PHE A 105 -5.35 -0.56 5.90
CA PHE A 105 -6.46 -0.04 5.10
C PHE A 105 -7.26 -1.16 4.39
N ARG A 106 -6.66 -2.35 4.27
CA ARG A 106 -7.24 -3.49 3.56
C ARG A 106 -8.06 -4.41 4.46
N MET A 107 -7.90 -4.33 5.78
CA MET A 107 -8.59 -5.19 6.76
C MET A 107 -10.12 -5.12 6.63
N LYS A 108 -10.70 -3.92 6.77
CA LYS A 108 -12.16 -3.69 6.74
C LYS A 108 -12.87 -4.58 7.76
N GLU A 109 -14.03 -5.13 7.43
CA GLU A 109 -14.85 -5.99 8.31
C GLU A 109 -14.28 -7.39 8.58
N ARG A 110 -12.98 -7.63 8.33
CA ARG A 110 -12.33 -8.93 8.57
C ARG A 110 -11.89 -9.07 10.03
N ASP A 111 -11.73 -10.32 10.48
CA ASP A 111 -11.21 -10.58 11.82
C ASP A 111 -9.76 -10.09 11.94
N GLN A 112 -9.51 -9.26 12.96
CA GLN A 112 -8.20 -8.60 13.14
C GLN A 112 -7.07 -9.61 13.37
N LYS A 113 -7.31 -10.66 14.14
CA LYS A 113 -6.25 -11.63 14.48
C LYS A 113 -5.83 -12.42 13.26
N VAL A 114 -6.81 -12.92 12.50
CA VAL A 114 -6.54 -13.70 11.30
C VAL A 114 -5.96 -12.82 10.19
N TRP A 115 -6.40 -11.55 10.11
CA TRP A 115 -5.83 -10.58 9.17
C TRP A 115 -4.37 -10.24 9.48
N ASN A 116 -4.03 -10.02 10.75
CA ASN A 116 -2.65 -9.83 11.19
C ASN A 116 -1.79 -11.02 10.77
N ARG A 117 -2.19 -12.22 11.20
CA ARG A 117 -1.47 -13.46 10.90
C ARG A 117 -1.26 -13.67 9.39
N SER A 118 -2.31 -13.44 8.59
CA SER A 118 -2.23 -13.56 7.13
C SER A 118 -1.27 -12.55 6.52
N SER A 119 -1.25 -11.33 7.06
CA SER A 119 -0.34 -10.25 6.64
C SER A 119 1.11 -10.60 6.97
N ASP A 120 1.37 -11.11 8.17
CA ASP A 120 2.71 -11.46 8.66
C ASP A 120 3.30 -12.59 7.84
N ILE A 121 2.49 -13.63 7.53
CA ILE A 121 2.91 -14.75 6.66
C ILE A 121 3.41 -14.23 5.30
N VAL A 122 2.64 -13.34 4.66
CA VAL A 122 3.01 -12.77 3.36
C VAL A 122 4.26 -11.90 3.48
N ILE A 123 4.37 -11.08 4.52
CA ILE A 123 5.54 -10.22 4.74
C ILE A 123 6.79 -11.04 5.01
N ASN A 124 6.70 -12.10 5.80
CA ASN A 124 7.84 -12.96 6.11
C ASN A 124 8.35 -13.67 4.87
N LEU A 125 7.45 -14.17 4.01
CA LEU A 125 7.83 -14.75 2.72
C LEU A 125 8.49 -13.73 1.79
N LEU A 126 8.00 -12.48 1.80
CA LEU A 126 8.62 -11.39 1.04
C LEU A 126 10.01 -11.03 1.58
N LEU A 127 10.17 -10.91 2.90
CA LEU A 127 11.44 -10.56 3.55
C LEU A 127 12.52 -11.62 3.34
N GLU A 128 12.16 -12.89 3.19
CA GLU A 128 13.08 -13.99 2.87
C GLU A 128 13.83 -13.76 1.54
N ASP A 129 13.20 -13.06 0.57
CA ASP A 129 13.82 -12.74 -0.72
C ASP A 129 14.78 -11.54 -0.65
N PHE A 130 14.85 -10.83 0.49
CA PHE A 130 15.73 -9.68 0.67
C PHE A 130 17.01 -10.03 1.42
N GLU A 131 18.15 -9.65 0.85
CA GLU A 131 19.42 -9.70 1.57
C GLU A 131 19.60 -8.50 2.49
N ARG A 132 20.19 -8.67 3.68
CA ARG A 132 20.59 -7.59 4.60
C ARG A 132 19.45 -6.78 5.24
N VAL A 133 18.24 -7.32 5.29
CA VAL A 133 17.10 -6.71 6.02
C VAL A 133 17.14 -6.90 7.54
N GLY A 134 18.06 -7.71 8.06
CA GLY A 134 18.19 -8.01 9.49
C GLY A 134 18.21 -9.51 9.74
N GLU A 135 17.96 -9.90 10.98
CA GLU A 135 17.84 -11.31 11.39
C GLU A 135 16.39 -11.60 11.74
N ARG A 136 15.78 -12.59 11.07
CA ARG A 136 14.40 -13.02 11.34
C ARG A 136 14.31 -13.58 12.77
N PRO A 137 13.39 -13.07 13.61
CA PRO A 137 13.07 -13.68 14.90
C PRO A 137 12.58 -15.13 14.76
N GLU A 138 12.82 -15.97 15.77
CA GLU A 138 12.48 -17.40 15.72
C GLU A 138 10.97 -17.65 15.74
N ASP A 139 10.22 -16.71 16.29
CA ASP A 139 8.76 -16.65 16.41
C ASP A 139 8.04 -16.23 15.11
N GLU A 140 8.77 -15.68 14.13
CA GLU A 140 8.17 -15.29 12.85
C GLU A 140 7.87 -16.51 11.97
N VAL A 141 6.59 -16.75 11.71
CA VAL A 141 6.11 -17.91 10.96
C VAL A 141 6.39 -17.77 9.46
N LEU A 142 6.90 -18.84 8.83
CA LEU A 142 7.18 -18.91 7.40
C LEU A 142 6.48 -20.15 6.81
N LEU A 143 5.43 -19.92 6.03
CA LEU A 143 4.63 -20.97 5.40
C LEU A 143 4.81 -20.94 3.89
N GLU A 144 5.77 -21.71 3.39
CA GLU A 144 6.16 -21.73 1.97
C GLU A 144 4.99 -22.08 1.03
N LYS A 145 3.97 -22.79 1.52
CA LYS A 145 2.73 -23.11 0.79
C LYS A 145 1.96 -21.86 0.31
N PHE A 146 2.20 -20.71 0.92
CA PHE A 146 1.55 -19.43 0.60
C PHE A 146 2.46 -18.48 -0.19
N ARG A 147 3.58 -18.96 -0.74
CA ARG A 147 4.42 -18.15 -1.61
C ARG A 147 3.62 -17.63 -2.80
N ASP A 148 3.83 -16.35 -3.13
CA ASP A 148 3.13 -15.62 -4.19
C ASP A 148 1.59 -15.53 -4.02
N CYS A 149 1.06 -15.85 -2.83
CA CYS A 149 -0.35 -15.60 -2.50
C CYS A 149 -0.56 -14.19 -1.94
N SER A 150 -1.71 -13.61 -2.26
CA SER A 150 -2.19 -12.38 -1.63
C SER A 150 -2.62 -12.62 -0.17
N VAL A 151 -2.60 -11.56 0.65
CA VAL A 151 -3.08 -11.62 2.04
C VAL A 151 -4.53 -12.11 2.12
N GLU A 152 -5.38 -11.70 1.17
CA GLU A 152 -6.77 -12.15 1.11
C GLU A 152 -6.89 -13.65 0.82
N GLU A 153 -6.05 -14.20 -0.06
CA GLU A 153 -6.01 -15.64 -0.34
C GLU A 153 -5.54 -16.43 0.89
N VAL A 154 -4.49 -15.98 1.56
CA VAL A 154 -4.00 -16.59 2.81
C VAL A 154 -5.09 -16.55 3.88
N TYR A 155 -5.74 -15.39 4.07
CA TYR A 155 -6.85 -15.22 5.01
C TYR A 155 -7.97 -16.23 4.74
N HIS A 156 -8.38 -16.38 3.47
CA HIS A 156 -9.41 -17.34 3.11
C HIS A 156 -8.96 -18.80 3.33
N ALA A 157 -7.71 -19.14 3.00
CA ALA A 157 -7.19 -20.48 3.19
C ALA A 157 -7.13 -20.88 4.68
N LEU A 158 -6.70 -19.97 5.56
CA LEU A 158 -6.66 -20.22 7.00
C LEU A 158 -8.04 -20.54 7.59
N TYR A 159 -9.09 -19.83 7.13
CA TYR A 159 -10.46 -20.12 7.52
C TYR A 159 -11.03 -21.42 6.95
N GLN A 160 -10.57 -21.84 5.77
CA GLN A 160 -10.97 -23.12 5.19
C GLN A 160 -10.34 -24.29 5.94
N GLU A 161 -9.11 -24.14 6.41
CA GLU A 161 -8.40 -25.15 7.19
C GLU A 161 -8.93 -25.24 8.63
N ASN A 162 -9.24 -24.11 9.26
CA ASN A 162 -9.71 -24.04 10.64
C ASN A 162 -10.76 -22.94 10.82
N PRO A 163 -11.94 -23.24 11.41
CA PRO A 163 -12.97 -22.23 11.70
C PRO A 163 -12.51 -21.06 12.57
N GLU A 164 -11.46 -21.26 13.38
CA GLU A 164 -10.85 -20.21 14.22
C GLU A 164 -9.88 -19.31 13.42
N GLY A 165 -9.60 -19.64 12.15
CA GLY A 165 -8.74 -18.86 11.26
C GLY A 165 -7.24 -18.97 11.56
N GLU A 166 -6.83 -19.97 12.34
CA GLU A 166 -5.42 -20.23 12.68
C GLU A 166 -4.73 -21.16 11.67
N GLY A 167 -5.47 -21.69 10.69
CA GLY A 167 -5.00 -22.77 9.82
C GLY A 167 -4.89 -24.11 10.55
N THR A 168 -4.27 -25.09 9.89
CA THR A 168 -3.97 -26.40 10.51
C THR A 168 -2.76 -26.24 11.45
N PRO A 169 -2.88 -26.49 12.77
CA PRO A 169 -1.74 -26.39 13.67
C PRO A 169 -0.74 -27.53 13.45
N ASP A 170 0.52 -27.19 13.19
CA ASP A 170 1.65 -28.11 13.04
C ASP A 170 2.97 -27.46 13.52
N GLU A 171 4.11 -28.14 13.33
CA GLU A 171 5.41 -27.60 13.75
C GLU A 171 5.82 -26.32 12.98
N GLU A 172 5.30 -26.14 11.77
CA GLU A 172 5.58 -24.97 10.92
C GLU A 172 4.57 -23.83 11.16
N ASN A 173 3.40 -24.14 11.72
CA ASN A 173 2.28 -23.23 11.97
C ASN A 173 1.88 -23.19 13.46
N PRO A 174 2.71 -22.64 14.37
CA PRO A 174 2.42 -22.57 15.79
C PRO A 174 1.25 -21.60 16.11
N THR A 175 0.47 -21.94 17.13
CA THR A 175 -0.62 -21.08 17.61
C THR A 175 -0.08 -19.93 18.46
N GLU A 176 0.56 -18.96 17.81
CA GLU A 176 0.96 -17.71 18.46
C GLU A 176 0.10 -16.54 17.94
N GLN A 177 -0.21 -15.60 18.84
CA GLN A 177 -1.07 -14.45 18.58
C GLN A 177 -0.23 -13.17 18.71
N LYS A 178 0.44 -12.82 17.61
CA LYS A 178 1.05 -11.51 17.39
C LYS A 178 -0.01 -10.53 16.87
N LEU A 179 0.08 -9.27 17.29
CA LEU A 179 -0.81 -8.19 16.86
C LEU A 179 0.00 -6.90 16.72
N ASP A 180 0.43 -6.59 15.51
CA ASP A 180 1.17 -5.38 15.15
C ASP A 180 0.41 -4.47 14.16
N LEU A 181 -0.79 -4.88 13.74
CA LEU A 181 -1.73 -4.08 12.96
C LEU A 181 -2.86 -3.49 13.80
N ILE A 182 -3.03 -2.18 13.65
CA ILE A 182 -4.18 -1.42 14.15
C ILE A 182 -5.05 -1.03 12.93
N GLU A 183 -6.36 -1.24 13.00
CA GLU A 183 -7.27 -0.78 11.94
C GLU A 183 -7.19 0.73 11.78
N ASN A 184 -7.17 1.21 10.54
CA ASN A 184 -7.31 2.63 10.28
C ASN A 184 -8.79 3.02 10.23
N GLU A 185 -9.29 3.63 11.30
CA GLU A 185 -10.69 4.13 11.38
C GLU A 185 -10.87 5.56 10.80
N GLY A 186 -9.82 6.16 10.21
CA GLY A 186 -9.79 7.57 9.78
C GLY A 186 -10.34 7.86 8.38
N ASP A 187 -10.08 9.07 7.88
CA ASP A 187 -10.37 9.47 6.49
C ASP A 187 -9.44 8.71 5.52
N THR A 188 -9.85 7.48 5.21
CA THR A 188 -9.03 6.51 4.49
C THR A 188 -8.61 6.97 3.10
N GLU A 189 -9.36 7.86 2.43
CA GLU A 189 -9.02 8.28 1.06
C GLU A 189 -7.80 9.20 1.05
N ALA A 190 -7.82 10.29 1.82
CA ALA A 190 -6.68 11.22 1.89
C ALA A 190 -5.41 10.55 2.44
N ALA A 191 -5.58 9.71 3.48
CA ALA A 191 -4.49 8.92 4.05
C ALA A 191 -3.87 7.97 3.02
N MET A 192 -4.71 7.28 2.24
CA MET A 192 -4.24 6.33 1.24
C MET A 192 -3.59 7.03 0.04
N GLU A 193 -4.05 8.22 -0.35
CA GLU A 193 -3.37 9.07 -1.35
C GLU A 193 -1.98 9.52 -0.90
N GLU A 194 -1.83 9.91 0.38
CA GLU A 194 -0.53 10.30 0.95
C GLU A 194 0.46 9.12 0.93
N ILE A 195 -0.01 7.94 1.36
CA ILE A 195 0.78 6.71 1.29
C ILE A 195 1.10 6.36 -0.16
N ASP A 196 0.16 6.48 -1.09
CA ASP A 196 0.41 6.25 -2.52
C ASP A 196 1.51 7.14 -3.09
N ALA A 197 1.49 8.44 -2.75
CA ALA A 197 2.54 9.37 -3.15
C ALA A 197 3.90 8.96 -2.57
N LEU A 198 3.93 8.52 -1.31
CA LEU A 198 5.15 8.06 -0.65
C LEU A 198 5.70 6.78 -1.28
N ILE A 199 4.83 5.83 -1.65
CA ILE A 199 5.19 4.60 -2.33
C ILE A 199 5.78 4.91 -3.72
N VAL A 200 5.15 5.79 -4.50
CA VAL A 200 5.66 6.23 -5.80
C VAL A 200 7.05 6.86 -5.66
N GLN A 201 7.27 7.68 -4.63
CA GLN A 201 8.59 8.24 -4.33
C GLN A 201 9.61 7.16 -3.97
N ALA A 202 9.24 6.20 -3.11
CA ALA A 202 10.09 5.10 -2.70
C ALA A 202 10.52 4.23 -3.89
N MET A 203 9.58 3.95 -4.80
CA MET A 203 9.83 3.20 -6.03
C MET A 203 10.75 3.94 -6.99
N GLY A 204 10.55 5.25 -7.15
CA GLY A 204 11.45 6.09 -7.95
C GLY A 204 12.89 6.15 -7.42
N ALA A 205 13.07 6.02 -6.10
CA ALA A 205 14.38 5.93 -5.48
C ALA A 205 15.04 4.55 -5.72
N ALA A 206 14.28 3.47 -5.56
CA ALA A 206 14.80 2.12 -5.67
C ALA A 206 15.09 1.68 -7.11
N GLN A 207 14.29 2.12 -8.09
CA GLN A 207 14.55 1.84 -9.52
C GLN A 207 15.93 2.34 -9.97
N LYS A 208 16.42 3.43 -9.38
CA LYS A 208 17.74 3.98 -9.72
C LYS A 208 18.91 3.12 -9.23
N GLN A 209 18.69 2.29 -8.23
CA GLN A 209 19.73 1.45 -7.64
C GLN A 209 19.76 0.03 -8.25
N GLY A 210 18.65 -0.44 -8.83
CA GLY A 210 18.59 -1.70 -9.57
C GLY A 210 18.62 -2.97 -8.71
N ASN A 211 18.40 -2.86 -7.39
CA ASN A 211 18.49 -3.97 -6.44
C ASN A 211 17.14 -4.32 -5.80
N ILE A 212 16.11 -4.57 -6.63
CA ILE A 212 14.76 -4.93 -6.15
C ILE A 212 14.42 -6.34 -6.63
N PRO A 213 14.04 -7.26 -5.73
CA PRO A 213 13.55 -8.60 -6.11
C PRO A 213 12.35 -8.52 -7.06
N ALA A 214 12.25 -9.46 -8.00
CA ALA A 214 11.17 -9.49 -8.98
C ALA A 214 9.80 -9.76 -8.34
N SER A 215 9.72 -10.73 -7.41
CA SER A 215 8.52 -11.05 -6.61
C SER A 215 7.95 -9.79 -5.95
N PHE A 216 8.82 -8.98 -5.36
CA PHE A 216 8.44 -7.74 -4.72
C PHE A 216 7.90 -6.67 -5.69
N LEU A 217 8.49 -6.56 -6.89
CA LEU A 217 7.98 -5.62 -7.90
C LEU A 217 6.56 -5.98 -8.35
N GLU A 218 6.25 -7.26 -8.45
CA GLU A 218 4.91 -7.73 -8.82
C GLU A 218 3.89 -7.33 -7.76
N VAL A 219 4.16 -7.64 -6.49
CA VAL A 219 3.29 -7.28 -5.37
C VAL A 219 3.08 -5.77 -5.27
N ILE A 220 4.14 -4.96 -5.38
CA ILE A 220 3.99 -3.51 -5.35
C ILE A 220 3.18 -3.00 -6.55
N SER A 221 3.42 -3.54 -7.74
CA SER A 221 2.71 -3.08 -8.94
C SER A 221 1.20 -3.30 -8.83
N GLU A 222 0.79 -4.35 -8.10
CA GLU A 222 -0.60 -4.61 -7.77
C GLU A 222 -1.14 -3.59 -6.76
N VAL A 223 -0.38 -3.28 -5.70
CA VAL A 223 -0.80 -2.33 -4.64
C VAL A 223 -0.92 -0.89 -5.16
N ILE A 224 -0.03 -0.47 -6.07
CA ILE A 224 -0.04 0.88 -6.67
C ILE A 224 -1.12 1.00 -7.76
N ARG A 225 -1.66 -0.11 -8.26
CA ARG A 225 -2.59 -0.09 -9.39
C ARG A 225 -3.78 0.81 -9.03
N PRO A 226 -3.99 1.93 -9.77
CA PRO A 226 -5.03 2.87 -9.41
C PRO A 226 -6.39 2.17 -9.52
N LYS A 227 -7.29 2.44 -8.57
CA LYS A 227 -8.68 2.01 -8.66
C LYS A 227 -9.30 2.69 -9.87
N VAL A 228 -9.47 1.93 -10.93
CA VAL A 228 -10.11 2.42 -12.15
C VAL A 228 -11.61 2.47 -11.88
N ASP A 229 -12.20 3.68 -11.90
CA ASP A 229 -13.66 3.80 -11.94
C ASP A 229 -14.17 3.33 -13.32
N LEU A 230 -14.58 2.06 -13.35
CA LEU A 230 -15.10 1.41 -14.53
C LEU A 230 -16.31 2.18 -15.10
N ALA A 231 -17.13 2.81 -14.25
CA ALA A 231 -18.29 3.56 -14.73
C ALA A 231 -17.85 4.80 -15.51
N THR A 232 -16.88 5.56 -14.99
CA THR A 232 -16.30 6.70 -15.71
C THR A 232 -15.57 6.28 -16.98
N LEU A 233 -14.75 5.22 -16.93
CA LEU A 233 -14.08 4.73 -18.14
C LEU A 233 -15.07 4.24 -19.19
N LEU A 234 -16.07 3.46 -18.80
CA LEU A 234 -17.10 2.97 -19.70
C LEU A 234 -17.90 4.13 -20.29
N HIS A 235 -18.26 5.13 -19.47
CA HIS A 235 -18.96 6.32 -19.94
C HIS A 235 -18.10 7.12 -20.94
N ALA A 236 -16.82 7.34 -20.65
CA ALA A 236 -15.88 8.01 -21.56
C ALA A 236 -15.75 7.23 -22.88
N TYR A 237 -15.52 5.92 -22.80
CA TYR A 237 -15.39 5.04 -23.97
C TYR A 237 -16.67 5.01 -24.81
N MET A 238 -17.84 4.88 -24.17
CA MET A 238 -19.14 4.95 -24.85
C MET A 238 -19.33 6.32 -25.49
N SER A 239 -19.00 7.41 -24.79
CA SER A 239 -19.17 8.77 -25.33
C SER A 239 -18.30 8.98 -26.57
N GLU A 240 -17.03 8.59 -26.54
CA GLU A 240 -16.16 8.64 -27.72
C GLU A 240 -16.71 7.76 -28.86
N SER A 241 -17.05 6.50 -28.57
CA SER A 241 -17.52 5.55 -29.58
C SER A 241 -18.87 5.94 -30.22
N PHE A 242 -19.79 6.54 -29.47
CA PHE A 242 -21.14 6.89 -29.96
C PHE A 242 -21.22 8.30 -30.55
N PHE A 243 -20.44 9.26 -30.05
CA PHE A 243 -20.58 10.66 -30.44
C PHE A 243 -19.48 11.16 -31.37
N ASP A 244 -18.36 10.44 -31.49
CA ASP A 244 -17.34 10.86 -32.44
C ASP A 244 -17.82 10.61 -33.87
N LYS A 245 -17.76 11.67 -34.68
CA LYS A 245 -18.30 11.68 -36.04
C LYS A 245 -17.15 11.73 -37.01
N GLU A 246 -16.88 10.61 -37.67
CA GLU A 246 -15.88 10.61 -38.72
C GLU A 246 -16.36 11.46 -39.91
N SER A 247 -15.51 12.43 -40.29
CA SER A 247 -15.73 13.27 -41.46
C SER A 247 -15.47 12.45 -42.72
N ASP A 248 -16.50 12.28 -43.55
CA ASP A 248 -16.42 11.51 -44.78
C ASP A 248 -16.82 12.37 -45.99
N PHE A 249 -15.91 12.50 -46.95
CA PHE A 249 -16.14 13.22 -48.20
C PHE A 249 -16.88 12.38 -49.25
N SER A 250 -17.00 11.06 -49.07
CA SER A 250 -17.78 10.19 -49.95
C SER A 250 -19.27 10.52 -49.93
N ARG A 251 -19.75 11.15 -48.84
CA ARG A 251 -21.12 11.64 -48.68
C ARG A 251 -21.12 13.12 -48.29
N PRO A 252 -20.92 14.05 -49.25
CA PRO A 252 -20.87 15.48 -48.96
C PRO A 252 -22.18 16.00 -48.35
N ASN A 253 -22.10 17.02 -47.50
CA ASN A 253 -23.26 17.63 -46.89
C ASN A 253 -24.14 18.34 -47.94
N ARG A 254 -25.27 17.71 -48.29
CA ARG A 254 -26.19 18.16 -49.35
C ARG A 254 -26.78 19.55 -49.14
N ARG A 255 -26.78 20.09 -47.92
CA ARG A 255 -27.33 21.42 -47.61
C ARG A 255 -26.57 22.55 -48.32
N PHE A 256 -25.27 22.40 -48.53
CA PHE A 256 -24.41 23.47 -49.06
C PHE A 256 -24.03 23.30 -50.53
N VAL A 257 -24.39 22.16 -51.13
CA VAL A 257 -24.06 21.85 -52.53
C VAL A 257 -24.66 22.88 -53.50
N HIS A 258 -25.85 23.42 -53.21
CA HIS A 258 -26.50 24.45 -54.04
C HIS A 258 -25.73 25.78 -54.07
N GLN A 259 -24.83 26.02 -53.12
CA GLN A 259 -23.97 27.22 -53.04
C GLN A 259 -22.57 26.96 -53.63
N GLY A 260 -22.34 25.79 -54.23
CA GLY A 260 -21.02 25.40 -54.76
C GLY A 260 -20.01 25.01 -53.67
N LEU A 261 -20.44 24.88 -52.42
CA LEU A 261 -19.60 24.49 -51.28
C LEU A 261 -19.72 22.98 -51.01
N TYR A 262 -18.60 22.26 -51.09
CA TYR A 262 -18.52 20.83 -50.80
C TYR A 262 -17.87 20.61 -49.43
N LEU A 263 -18.72 20.50 -48.41
CA LEU A 263 -18.29 20.18 -47.04
C LEU A 263 -18.40 18.67 -46.78
N PRO A 264 -17.49 18.08 -45.97
CA PRO A 264 -17.58 16.68 -45.58
C PRO A 264 -18.91 16.42 -44.86
N GLY A 265 -19.49 15.26 -45.14
CA GLY A 265 -20.60 14.74 -44.33
C GLY A 265 -20.08 13.96 -43.15
N TYR A 266 -21.01 13.41 -42.37
CA TYR A 266 -20.68 12.55 -41.25
C TYR A 266 -21.17 11.14 -41.54
N ARG A 267 -20.30 10.16 -41.31
CA ARG A 267 -20.69 8.76 -41.29
C ARG A 267 -20.84 8.35 -39.82
N TYR A 268 -21.99 7.78 -39.49
CA TYR A 268 -22.15 7.07 -38.23
C TYR A 268 -21.66 5.64 -38.49
N GLU A 269 -20.60 5.23 -37.81
CA GLU A 269 -20.24 3.83 -37.82
C GLU A 269 -21.32 3.07 -37.01
N GLN A 270 -21.93 2.05 -37.62
CA GLN A 270 -22.86 1.15 -36.90
C GLN A 270 -22.07 0.10 -36.10
N SER A 271 -20.93 0.48 -35.53
CA SER A 271 -20.13 -0.37 -34.66
C SER A 271 -20.92 -0.58 -33.36
N ARG A 272 -21.72 -1.65 -33.35
CA ARG A 272 -22.33 -2.16 -32.13
C ARG A 272 -21.18 -2.57 -31.21
N ILE A 273 -21.06 -1.90 -30.06
CA ILE A 273 -20.08 -2.28 -29.04
C ILE A 273 -20.33 -3.75 -28.68
N LEU A 274 -19.34 -4.60 -28.93
CA LEU A 274 -19.31 -5.99 -28.48
C LEU A 274 -18.69 -6.01 -27.08
N LEU A 275 -19.56 -5.98 -26.07
CA LEU A 275 -19.15 -6.09 -24.67
C LEU A 275 -19.06 -7.56 -24.28
N TYR A 276 -17.87 -8.01 -23.89
CA TYR A 276 -17.66 -9.31 -23.26
C TYR A 276 -17.49 -9.11 -21.76
N ILE A 277 -18.41 -9.66 -20.97
CA ILE A 277 -18.32 -9.64 -19.51
C ILE A 277 -17.85 -11.02 -19.06
N ALA A 278 -16.63 -11.09 -18.54
CA ALA A 278 -16.12 -12.28 -17.85
C ALA A 278 -16.39 -12.11 -16.36
N LEU A 279 -17.20 -13.00 -15.79
CA LEU A 279 -17.47 -13.03 -14.35
C LEU A 279 -16.64 -14.16 -13.74
N ASP A 280 -15.67 -13.78 -12.91
CA ASP A 280 -14.90 -14.75 -12.13
C ASP A 280 -15.67 -15.11 -10.84
N ARG A 281 -15.68 -16.41 -10.51
CA ARG A 281 -16.27 -16.95 -9.26
C ARG A 281 -15.21 -17.53 -8.31
N SER A 282 -13.93 -17.30 -8.61
CA SER A 282 -12.80 -17.79 -7.83
C SER A 282 -12.78 -17.22 -6.40
N MET A 283 -13.24 -15.98 -6.21
CA MET A 283 -13.52 -15.42 -4.89
C MET A 283 -14.97 -15.72 -4.48
N SER A 284 -15.16 -16.15 -3.24
CA SER A 284 -16.44 -16.54 -2.63
C SER A 284 -17.45 -15.38 -2.59
N ILE A 285 -18.05 -15.06 -3.73
CA ILE A 285 -19.14 -14.10 -3.84
C ILE A 285 -20.43 -14.84 -3.49
N ASP A 286 -21.15 -14.35 -2.47
CA ASP A 286 -22.44 -14.91 -2.08
C ASP A 286 -23.43 -14.88 -3.26
N GLN A 287 -24.28 -15.91 -3.38
CA GLN A 287 -25.21 -16.10 -4.49
C GLN A 287 -26.08 -14.85 -4.71
N LYS A 288 -26.40 -14.14 -3.63
CA LYS A 288 -27.19 -12.91 -3.60
C LYS A 288 -26.46 -11.70 -4.19
N THR A 289 -25.13 -11.66 -4.06
CA THR A 289 -24.28 -10.63 -4.67
C THR A 289 -24.00 -10.96 -6.12
N PHE A 290 -23.77 -12.24 -6.44
CA PHE A 290 -23.57 -12.71 -7.81
C PHE A 290 -24.80 -12.45 -8.70
N SER A 291 -26.01 -12.63 -8.17
CA SER A 291 -27.25 -12.36 -8.92
C SER A 291 -27.44 -10.88 -9.26
N LYS A 292 -26.85 -9.93 -8.51
CA LYS A 292 -26.86 -8.51 -8.88
C LYS A 292 -26.07 -8.21 -10.16
N PHE A 293 -25.04 -8.99 -10.46
CA PHE A 293 -24.22 -8.83 -11.66
C PHE A 293 -24.85 -9.44 -12.91
N LEU A 294 -25.80 -10.38 -12.74
CA LEU A 294 -26.49 -11.05 -13.85
C LEU A 294 -27.75 -10.31 -14.32
N GLY A 295 -28.24 -9.32 -13.55
CA GLY A 295 -29.46 -8.58 -13.83
C GLY A 295 -30.70 -9.22 -13.25
#